data_AF-A0A1G9H2W1-F1
#
_entry.id   AF-A0A1G9H2W1-F1
#
_cell.length_a   1.000
_cell.length_b   1.000
_cell.length_c   1.000
_cell.angle_alpha   90.00
_cell.angle_beta   90.00
_cell.angle_gamma   90.00
#
_symmetry.space_group_name_H-M   'P 1'
#
loop_
_entity.id
_entity.type
_entity.pdbx_description
1 polymer ?
#
loop_
_entity_poly.entity_id
_entity_poly.type
_entity_poly.pdbx_seq_one_letter_code
_entity_poly.pdbx_strand_id
1 'polypeptide(L)'
;MDEDPKRTVGEHLRSAELLYELGQVADARAEVDTALRLDPLDPDANAMAAACALADHDPDEALVYAGAALAQTPGHPRALVTRGYALADAGRRDEAMQAAASLLELDRASWQHHIHYALITRRAGAAQPALDAAWNAVNLAPEQPRTHLALAAIAEDLGMDDLARRSRRAAADLGHTGTEPAKHRWSGAAADVGGIAPAVRPARRPAWVDAAKDDPHWREKIYGPGFFRGALGRSILLGLAVVFAVPALLGTEIAPGPRLFFAAVAVAAWVGWFTVLRRHRNPE
;
A
#
# COMPACT_ATOMS: atom_id res chain seq x y z
N MET A 1 34.30 25.85 34.50
CA MET A 1 33.50 24.69 34.07
C MET A 1 32.49 25.29 33.15
N ASP A 2 32.86 25.44 31.88
CA ASP A 2 31.95 25.95 30.87
C ASP A 2 30.94 24.82 30.61
N GLU A 3 29.74 24.94 31.18
CA GLU A 3 28.60 24.13 30.73
C GLU A 3 28.41 24.47 29.26
N ASP A 4 28.78 23.54 28.38
CA ASP A 4 28.45 23.56 26.97
C ASP A 4 26.96 23.91 26.86
N PRO A 5 26.56 25.02 26.18
CA PRO A 5 25.18 25.45 26.17
C PRO A 5 24.30 24.30 25.72
N LYS A 6 23.40 23.86 26.61
CA LYS A 6 22.49 22.74 26.33
C LYS A 6 21.72 23.06 25.05
N ARG A 7 21.96 22.25 24.02
CA ARG A 7 21.28 22.37 22.73
C ARG A 7 19.77 22.36 22.93
N THR A 8 19.09 23.22 22.18
CA THR A 8 17.63 23.34 22.19
C THR A 8 16.97 22.17 21.45
N VAL A 9 15.67 21.95 21.70
CA VAL A 9 14.86 20.95 20.95
C VAL A 9 15.05 21.11 19.44
N GLY A 10 14.92 22.35 18.92
CA GLY A 10 15.09 22.63 17.49
C GLY A 10 16.51 22.39 16.94
N GLU A 11 17.55 22.48 17.78
CA GLU A 11 18.92 22.13 17.37
C GLU A 11 19.13 20.62 17.29
N HIS A 12 18.55 19.87 18.23
CA HIS A 12 18.54 18.42 18.18
C HIS A 12 17.77 17.93 16.95
N LEU A 13 16.60 18.52 16.66
CA LEU A 13 15.79 18.14 15.49
C LEU A 13 16.46 18.42 14.16
N ARG A 14 17.13 19.57 14.01
CA ARG A 14 17.89 19.87 12.79
C ARG A 14 19.03 18.88 12.57
N SER A 15 19.71 18.47 13.64
CA SER A 15 20.75 17.44 13.54
C SER A 15 20.18 16.07 13.21
N ALA A 16 19.10 15.67 13.87
CA ALA A 16 18.39 14.44 13.57
C ALA A 16 17.96 14.37 12.10
N GLU A 17 17.44 15.48 11.57
CA GLU A 17 17.01 15.56 10.16
C GLU A 17 18.17 15.35 9.19
N LEU A 18 19.31 16.00 9.42
CA LEU A 18 20.50 15.82 8.59
C LEU A 18 21.06 14.39 8.69
N LEU A 19 21.11 13.83 9.90
CA LEU A 19 21.57 12.45 10.11
C LEU A 19 20.64 11.44 9.44
N TYR A 20 19.33 11.66 9.50
CA TYR A 20 18.32 10.84 8.83
C TYR A 20 18.49 10.90 7.30
N GLU A 21 18.68 12.11 6.73
CA GLU A 21 18.95 12.28 5.29
C GLU A 21 20.25 11.60 4.85
N LEU A 22 21.25 11.50 5.73
CA LEU A 22 22.50 10.78 5.49
C LEU A 22 22.38 9.26 5.68
N GLY A 23 21.21 8.76 6.08
CA GLY A 23 20.98 7.33 6.36
C GLY A 23 21.54 6.87 7.71
N GLN A 24 22.01 7.79 8.55
CA GLN A 24 22.49 7.52 9.91
C GLN A 24 21.31 7.49 10.89
N VAL A 25 20.39 6.54 10.69
CA VAL A 25 19.12 6.46 11.43
C VAL A 25 19.34 6.31 12.94
N ALA A 26 20.34 5.53 13.36
CA ALA A 26 20.66 5.35 14.78
C ALA A 26 21.12 6.65 15.45
N ASP A 27 21.96 7.43 14.77
CA ASP A 27 22.42 8.73 15.28
C ASP A 27 21.27 9.74 15.28
N ALA A 28 20.42 9.72 14.26
CA ALA A 28 19.20 10.53 14.20
C ALA A 28 18.28 10.22 15.39
N ARG A 29 18.05 8.93 15.69
CA ARG A 29 17.25 8.49 16.84
C ARG A 29 17.80 9.03 18.16
N ALA A 30 19.12 9.00 18.36
CA ALA A 30 19.74 9.52 19.58
C ALA A 30 19.52 11.04 19.76
N GLU A 31 19.58 11.81 18.68
CA GLU A 31 19.27 13.25 18.69
C GLU A 31 17.78 13.49 18.99
N VAL A 32 16.87 12.71 18.37
CA VAL A 32 15.43 12.79 18.64
C VAL A 32 15.09 12.41 20.08
N ASP A 33 15.67 11.34 20.62
CA ASP A 33 15.46 10.94 22.01
C ASP A 33 15.89 12.04 22.99
N THR A 34 16.94 12.79 22.63
CA THR A 34 17.35 13.96 23.40
C THR A 34 16.33 15.10 23.29
N ALA A 35 15.82 15.37 22.09
CA ALA A 35 14.75 16.35 21.88
C ALA A 35 13.49 15.99 22.70
N LEU A 36 13.06 14.73 22.68
CA LEU A 36 11.90 14.24 23.44
C LEU A 36 12.11 14.23 24.97
N ARG A 37 13.35 14.12 25.45
CA ARG A 37 13.65 14.33 26.89
C ARG A 37 13.49 15.79 27.31
N LEU A 38 13.74 16.72 26.39
CA LEU A 38 13.58 18.16 26.65
C LEU A 38 12.12 18.59 26.52
N ASP A 39 11.41 18.08 25.50
CA ASP A 39 9.98 18.28 25.31
C ASP A 39 9.31 16.99 24.78
N PRO A 40 8.66 16.21 25.65
CA PRO A 40 7.99 14.96 25.26
C PRO A 40 6.80 15.14 24.31
N LEU A 41 6.19 16.33 24.25
CA LEU A 41 5.00 16.60 23.44
C LEU A 41 5.33 17.38 22.17
N ASP A 42 6.60 17.68 21.90
CA ASP A 42 6.97 18.39 20.68
C ASP A 42 6.54 17.58 19.43
N PRO A 43 5.70 18.16 18.55
CA PRO A 43 5.15 17.44 17.42
C PRO A 43 6.20 17.07 16.36
N ASP A 44 7.21 17.93 16.16
CA ASP A 44 8.27 17.68 15.18
C ASP A 44 9.21 16.55 15.65
N ALA A 45 9.51 16.49 16.95
CA ALA A 45 10.27 15.43 17.59
C ALA A 45 9.54 14.09 17.53
N ASN A 46 8.25 14.07 17.88
CA ASN A 46 7.43 12.87 17.73
C ASN A 46 7.32 12.45 16.26
N ALA A 47 7.17 13.38 15.31
CA ALA A 47 7.13 13.04 13.89
C ALA A 47 8.48 12.50 13.37
N MET A 48 9.61 12.98 13.88
CA MET A 48 10.93 12.46 13.54
C MET A 48 11.20 11.08 14.19
N ALA A 49 10.76 10.88 15.43
CA ALA A 49 10.84 9.58 16.10
C ALA A 49 10.07 8.52 15.32
N ALA A 50 8.88 8.86 14.86
CA ALA A 50 8.08 8.00 14.00
C ALA A 50 8.81 7.64 12.70
N ALA A 51 9.49 8.60 12.07
CA ALA A 51 10.26 8.36 10.84
C ALA A 51 11.45 7.42 11.11
N CYS A 52 12.16 7.61 12.22
CA CYS A 52 13.26 6.72 12.61
C CYS A 52 12.75 5.29 12.86
N ALA A 53 11.65 5.12 13.61
CA ALA A 53 11.04 3.82 13.86
C ALA A 53 10.59 3.11 12.58
N LEU A 54 10.01 3.85 11.62
CA LEU A 54 9.64 3.29 10.32
C LEU A 54 10.87 2.83 9.52
N ALA A 55 11.96 3.59 9.56
CA ALA A 55 13.23 3.21 8.91
C ALA A 55 13.87 1.97 9.58
N ASP A 56 13.67 1.79 10.87
CA ASP A 56 14.06 0.60 11.63
C ASP A 56 13.11 -0.61 11.44
N HIS A 57 12.11 -0.49 10.54
CA HIS A 57 11.09 -1.50 10.27
C HIS A 57 10.21 -1.85 11.48
N ASP A 58 10.00 -0.91 12.40
CA ASP A 58 9.05 -1.03 13.51
C ASP A 58 7.80 -0.17 13.24
N PRO A 59 6.79 -0.72 12.52
CA PRO A 59 5.58 0.02 12.20
C PRO A 59 4.73 0.31 13.45
N ASP A 60 4.80 -0.51 14.51
CA ASP A 60 3.99 -0.32 15.71
C ASP A 60 4.50 0.89 16.51
N GLU A 61 5.82 0.99 16.71
CA GLU A 61 6.44 2.16 17.33
C GLU A 61 6.24 3.42 16.48
N ALA A 62 6.38 3.32 15.16
CA ALA A 62 6.12 4.43 14.25
C ALA A 62 4.69 4.98 14.38
N LEU A 63 3.69 4.10 14.55
CA LEU A 63 2.29 4.51 14.74
C LEU A 63 2.05 5.21 16.07
N VAL A 64 2.75 4.82 17.14
CA VAL A 64 2.66 5.48 18.45
C VAL A 64 3.17 6.92 18.34
N TYR A 65 4.38 7.12 17.84
CA TYR A 65 4.97 8.44 17.71
C TYR A 65 4.24 9.33 16.69
N ALA A 66 3.82 8.77 15.55
CA ALA A 66 3.01 9.51 14.59
C ALA A 66 1.66 9.92 15.21
N GLY A 67 1.05 9.06 16.02
CA GLY A 67 -0.17 9.38 16.77
C GLY A 67 0.05 10.53 17.76
N ALA A 68 1.16 10.53 18.50
CA ALA A 68 1.51 11.59 19.43
C ALA A 68 1.70 12.95 18.72
N ALA A 69 2.40 12.96 17.59
CA ALA A 69 2.56 14.17 16.77
C ALA A 69 1.22 14.71 16.24
N LEU A 70 0.36 13.81 15.73
CA LEU A 70 -0.95 14.18 15.18
C LEU A 70 -1.95 14.61 16.27
N ALA A 71 -1.78 14.17 17.52
CA ALA A 71 -2.60 14.63 18.63
C ALA A 71 -2.35 16.12 18.95
N GLN A 72 -1.12 16.60 18.76
CA GLN A 72 -0.77 18.01 18.93
C GLN A 72 -1.05 18.82 17.66
N THR A 73 -0.71 18.25 16.49
CA THR A 73 -0.85 18.90 15.18
C THR A 73 -1.50 17.94 14.19
N PRO A 74 -2.85 17.92 14.09
CA PRO A 74 -3.58 16.96 13.24
C PRO A 74 -3.20 16.98 11.76
N GLY A 75 -2.71 18.11 11.26
CA GLY A 75 -2.28 18.28 9.88
C GLY A 75 -0.77 18.15 9.67
N HIS A 76 -0.03 17.56 10.60
CA HIS A 76 1.43 17.48 10.51
C HIS A 76 1.87 16.57 9.34
N PRO A 77 2.49 17.11 8.27
CA PRO A 77 2.72 16.34 7.04
C PRO A 77 3.61 15.10 7.25
N ARG A 78 4.74 15.24 7.98
CA ARG A 78 5.63 14.10 8.33
C ARG A 78 4.89 12.98 9.04
N ALA A 79 4.18 13.30 10.12
CA ALA A 79 3.43 12.30 10.87
C ALA A 79 2.33 11.62 10.04
N LEU A 80 1.60 12.34 9.17
CA LEU A 80 0.61 11.73 8.28
C LEU A 80 1.23 10.74 7.29
N VAL A 81 2.34 11.11 6.64
CA VAL A 81 3.03 10.23 5.70
C VAL A 81 3.59 9.00 6.42
N THR A 82 4.30 9.20 7.54
CA THR A 82 4.86 8.10 8.32
C THR A 82 3.76 7.15 8.81
N ARG A 83 2.64 7.70 9.30
CA ARG A 83 1.46 6.89 9.66
C ARG A 83 0.95 6.09 8.47
N GLY A 84 0.82 6.71 7.30
CA GLY A 84 0.36 6.03 6.09
C GLY A 84 1.24 4.84 5.70
N TYR A 85 2.57 5.02 5.70
CA TYR A 85 3.50 3.92 5.42
C TYR A 85 3.52 2.84 6.50
N ALA A 86 3.53 3.22 7.79
CA ALA A 86 3.50 2.27 8.89
C ALA A 86 2.21 1.42 8.88
N LEU A 87 1.06 2.03 8.56
CA LEU A 87 -0.21 1.30 8.37
C LEU A 87 -0.13 0.35 7.18
N ALA A 88 0.49 0.76 6.07
CA ALA A 88 0.68 -0.10 4.91
C ALA A 88 1.58 -1.32 5.25
N ASP A 89 2.67 -1.10 5.99
CA ASP A 89 3.58 -2.15 6.47
C ASP A 89 2.93 -3.11 7.45
N ALA A 90 2.07 -2.59 8.33
CA ALA A 90 1.26 -3.39 9.23
C ALA A 90 0.11 -4.15 8.53
N GLY A 91 -0.04 -4.02 7.21
CA GLY A 91 -1.11 -4.64 6.43
C GLY A 91 -2.50 -4.03 6.65
N ARG A 92 -2.58 -2.88 7.34
CA ARG A 92 -3.81 -2.14 7.65
C ARG A 92 -4.21 -1.26 6.47
N ARG A 93 -4.51 -1.91 5.35
CA ARG A 93 -4.71 -1.29 4.04
C ARG A 93 -5.70 -0.13 4.05
N ASP A 94 -6.90 -0.32 4.59
CA ASP A 94 -7.96 0.69 4.52
C ASP A 94 -7.59 1.96 5.32
N GLU A 95 -6.90 1.78 6.44
CA GLU A 95 -6.42 2.89 7.25
C GLU A 95 -5.24 3.60 6.58
N ALA A 96 -4.36 2.86 5.90
CA ALA A 96 -3.28 3.46 5.11
C ALA A 96 -3.84 4.33 3.98
N MET A 97 -4.91 3.87 3.30
CA MET A 97 -5.61 4.65 2.28
C MET A 97 -6.24 5.92 2.85
N GLN A 98 -6.81 5.86 4.06
CA GLN A 98 -7.37 7.05 4.73
C GLN A 98 -6.28 8.05 5.12
N ALA A 99 -5.17 7.57 5.70
CA ALA A 99 -4.04 8.43 6.05
C ALA A 99 -3.42 9.09 4.82
N ALA A 100 -3.31 8.35 3.70
CA ALA A 100 -2.89 8.91 2.42
C ALA A 100 -3.86 9.99 1.92
N ALA A 101 -5.18 9.75 2.00
CA ALA A 101 -6.19 10.71 1.57
C ALA A 101 -6.11 12.03 2.36
N SER A 102 -5.82 11.98 3.67
CA SER A 102 -5.63 13.18 4.49
C SER A 102 -4.49 14.09 4.00
N LEU A 103 -3.46 13.56 3.32
CA LEU A 103 -2.43 14.41 2.69
C LEU A 103 -3.02 15.28 1.58
N LEU A 104 -3.91 14.70 0.77
CA LEU A 104 -4.59 15.44 -0.30
C LEU A 104 -5.61 16.44 0.25
N GLU A 105 -6.13 16.23 1.46
CA GLU A 105 -6.99 17.21 2.15
C GLU A 105 -6.21 18.44 2.62
N LEU A 106 -4.93 18.28 2.99
CA LEU A 106 -4.06 19.42 3.36
C LEU A 106 -3.81 20.35 2.18
N ASP A 107 -3.44 19.78 1.03
CA ASP A 107 -3.29 20.52 -0.22
C ASP A 107 -3.50 19.57 -1.40
N ARG A 108 -4.60 19.78 -2.13
CA ARG A 108 -4.99 18.98 -3.31
C ARG A 108 -4.11 19.26 -4.54
N ALA A 109 -3.41 20.41 -4.57
CA ALA A 109 -2.57 20.84 -5.68
C ALA A 109 -1.08 20.55 -5.42
N SER A 110 -0.71 20.02 -4.26
CA SER A 110 0.66 19.61 -3.97
C SER A 110 1.03 18.32 -4.70
N TRP A 111 1.93 18.40 -5.66
CA TRP A 111 2.51 17.22 -6.31
C TRP A 111 3.22 16.31 -5.32
N GLN A 112 3.79 16.83 -4.23
CA GLN A 112 4.41 16.03 -3.17
C GLN A 112 3.37 15.15 -2.46
N HIS A 113 2.20 15.70 -2.11
CA HIS A 113 1.13 14.92 -1.50
C HIS A 113 0.60 13.85 -2.44
N HIS A 114 0.51 14.13 -3.75
CA HIS A 114 0.17 13.10 -4.75
C HIS A 114 1.23 11.99 -4.84
N ILE A 115 2.53 12.32 -4.76
CA ILE A 115 3.59 11.29 -4.70
C ILE A 115 3.42 10.42 -3.46
N HIS A 116 3.27 11.00 -2.27
CA HIS A 116 3.14 10.22 -1.04
C HIS A 116 1.85 9.39 -1.01
N TYR A 117 0.73 9.95 -1.49
CA TYR A 117 -0.48 9.17 -1.70
C TYR A 117 -0.19 7.97 -2.60
N ALA A 118 0.46 8.20 -3.74
CA ALA A 118 0.76 7.15 -4.70
C ALA A 118 1.65 6.04 -4.10
N LEU A 119 2.68 6.41 -3.33
CA LEU A 119 3.60 5.45 -2.70
C LEU A 119 2.97 4.68 -1.53
N ILE A 120 2.18 5.34 -0.68
CA ILE A 120 1.47 4.68 0.42
C ILE A 120 0.44 3.70 -0.14
N THR A 121 -0.35 4.14 -1.12
CA THR A 121 -1.38 3.29 -1.74
C THR A 121 -0.77 2.13 -2.53
N ARG A 122 0.37 2.36 -3.22
CA ARG A 122 1.19 1.30 -3.82
C ARG A 122 1.60 0.25 -2.78
N ARG A 123 2.17 0.69 -1.65
CA ARG A 123 2.63 -0.19 -0.56
C ARG A 123 1.49 -0.96 0.09
N ALA A 124 0.32 -0.32 0.21
CA ALA A 124 -0.90 -0.95 0.68
C ALA A 124 -1.53 -1.92 -0.35
N GLY A 125 -0.99 -2.00 -1.57
CA GLY A 125 -1.41 -2.86 -2.67
C GLY A 125 -2.58 -2.29 -3.50
N ALA A 126 -2.88 -1.00 -3.39
CA ALA A 126 -3.93 -0.31 -4.12
C ALA A 126 -3.38 0.26 -5.45
N ALA A 127 -3.22 -0.65 -6.41
CA ALA A 127 -2.65 -0.39 -7.73
C ALA A 127 -3.25 0.79 -8.50
N GLN A 128 -4.59 0.84 -8.63
CA GLN A 128 -5.26 1.88 -9.42
C GLN A 128 -5.14 3.26 -8.76
N PRO A 129 -5.48 3.45 -7.47
CA PRO A 129 -5.25 4.73 -6.79
C PRO A 129 -3.79 5.21 -6.84
N ALA A 130 -2.83 4.28 -6.75
CA ALA A 130 -1.42 4.60 -6.86
C ALA A 130 -1.07 5.19 -8.24
N LEU A 131 -1.52 4.53 -9.31
CA LEU A 131 -1.26 4.97 -10.67
C LEU A 131 -1.91 6.32 -10.97
N ASP A 132 -3.16 6.53 -10.54
CA ASP A 132 -3.90 7.78 -10.73
C ASP A 132 -3.19 8.96 -10.03
N ALA A 133 -2.78 8.76 -8.78
CA ALA A 133 -2.08 9.78 -8.01
C ALA A 133 -0.69 10.10 -8.59
N ALA A 134 0.04 9.09 -9.07
CA ALA A 134 1.32 9.32 -9.73
C ALA A 134 1.18 10.11 -11.04
N TRP A 135 0.14 9.83 -11.83
CA TRP A 135 -0.20 10.64 -13.00
C TRP A 135 -0.56 12.07 -12.63
N ASN A 136 -1.35 12.27 -11.57
CA ASN A 136 -1.68 13.61 -11.09
C ASN A 136 -0.44 14.38 -10.63
N ALA A 137 0.50 13.72 -9.95
CA ALA A 137 1.77 14.35 -9.57
C ALA A 137 2.55 14.84 -10.80
N VAL A 138 2.64 14.03 -11.86
CA VAL A 138 3.28 14.42 -13.14
C VAL A 138 2.53 15.56 -13.82
N ASN A 139 1.20 15.56 -13.80
CA ASN A 139 0.40 16.65 -14.39
C ASN A 139 0.56 17.98 -13.64
N LEU A 140 0.71 17.91 -12.31
CA LEU A 140 0.88 19.10 -11.46
C LEU A 140 2.29 19.70 -11.54
N ALA A 141 3.31 18.86 -11.70
CA ALA A 141 4.70 19.30 -11.79
C ALA A 141 5.49 18.43 -12.79
N PRO A 142 5.28 18.61 -14.10
CA PRO A 142 5.91 17.82 -15.15
C PRO A 142 7.41 18.06 -15.26
N GLU A 143 7.92 19.17 -14.73
CA GLU A 143 9.34 19.54 -14.71
C GLU A 143 10.10 18.92 -13.53
N GLN A 144 9.41 18.28 -12.58
CA GLN A 144 10.03 17.72 -11.40
C GLN A 144 10.46 16.27 -11.66
N PRO A 145 11.77 15.93 -11.59
CA PRO A 145 12.23 14.55 -11.82
C PRO A 145 11.52 13.52 -10.92
N ARG A 146 11.22 13.89 -9.67
CA ARG A 146 10.60 13.00 -8.68
C ARG A 146 9.20 12.52 -9.07
N THR A 147 8.40 13.35 -9.74
CA THR A 147 7.03 12.96 -10.15
C THR A 147 7.09 11.84 -11.19
N HIS A 148 8.03 11.94 -12.12
CA HIS A 148 8.31 10.90 -13.11
C HIS A 148 8.90 9.62 -12.49
N LEU A 149 9.79 9.74 -11.49
CA LEU A 149 10.32 8.56 -10.78
C LEU A 149 9.22 7.80 -10.03
N ALA A 150 8.30 8.50 -9.36
CA ALA A 150 7.17 7.89 -8.68
C ALA A 150 6.27 7.13 -9.67
N LEU A 151 5.94 7.76 -10.82
CA LEU A 151 5.17 7.11 -11.88
C LEU A 151 5.90 5.89 -12.46
N ALA A 152 7.22 5.97 -12.64
CA ALA A 152 8.00 4.84 -13.14
C ALA A 152 7.97 3.64 -12.17
N ALA A 153 8.18 3.88 -10.87
CA ALA A 153 8.15 2.84 -9.86
C ALA A 153 6.79 2.14 -9.78
N ILE A 154 5.69 2.90 -9.88
CA ILE A 154 4.34 2.33 -9.86
C ILE A 154 4.06 1.56 -11.16
N ALA A 155 4.48 2.09 -12.32
CA ALA A 155 4.35 1.40 -13.59
C ALA A 155 5.12 0.05 -13.60
N GLU A 156 6.30 -0.01 -12.99
CA GLU A 156 7.08 -1.26 -12.86
C GLU A 156 6.35 -2.32 -12.05
N ASP A 157 5.83 -1.96 -10.88
CA ASP A 157 5.06 -2.88 -10.03
C ASP A 157 3.84 -3.45 -10.76
N LEU A 158 3.26 -2.68 -11.68
CA LEU A 158 2.11 -3.08 -12.51
C LEU A 158 2.51 -3.82 -13.79
N GLY A 159 3.79 -3.95 -14.11
CA GLY A 159 4.29 -4.57 -15.35
C GLY A 159 4.08 -3.71 -16.60
N MET A 160 3.91 -2.39 -16.44
CA MET A 160 3.76 -1.43 -17.54
C MET A 160 5.14 -0.95 -18.01
N ASP A 161 5.96 -1.86 -18.54
CA ASP A 161 7.38 -1.63 -18.81
C ASP A 161 7.65 -0.42 -19.73
N ASP A 162 6.80 -0.21 -20.73
CA ASP A 162 6.90 0.91 -21.66
C ASP A 162 6.71 2.26 -20.97
N LEU A 163 5.72 2.35 -20.07
CA LEU A 163 5.45 3.55 -19.29
C LEU A 163 6.61 3.80 -18.32
N ALA A 164 7.01 2.77 -17.59
CA ALA A 164 8.13 2.85 -16.65
C ALA A 164 9.42 3.38 -17.32
N ARG A 165 9.79 2.83 -18.49
CA ARG A 165 10.98 3.28 -19.23
C ARG A 165 10.86 4.74 -19.68
N ARG A 166 9.70 5.16 -20.20
CA ARG A 166 9.48 6.55 -20.63
C ARG A 166 9.55 7.53 -19.45
N SER A 167 8.92 7.20 -18.33
CA SER A 167 8.94 8.02 -17.13
C SER A 167 10.35 8.12 -16.53
N ARG A 168 11.10 7.01 -16.44
CA ARG A 168 12.52 7.05 -16.03
C ARG A 168 13.38 7.94 -16.92
N ARG A 169 13.17 7.87 -18.24
CA ARG A 169 13.88 8.72 -19.20
C ARG A 169 13.55 10.20 -18.98
N ALA A 170 12.27 10.54 -18.84
CA ALA A 170 11.86 11.91 -18.55
C ALA A 170 12.48 12.43 -17.25
N ALA A 171 12.49 11.63 -16.18
CA ALA A 171 13.17 11.97 -14.93
C ALA A 171 14.67 12.23 -15.12
N ALA A 172 15.36 11.36 -15.88
CA ALA A 172 16.79 11.49 -16.15
C ALA A 172 17.07 12.77 -16.96
N ASP A 173 16.30 13.04 -18.02
CA ASP A 173 16.45 14.24 -18.84
C ASP A 173 16.28 15.53 -18.00
N LEU A 174 15.37 15.53 -17.02
CA LEU A 174 15.17 16.64 -16.07
C LEU A 174 16.26 16.73 -14.99
N GLY A 175 16.79 15.60 -14.50
CA GLY A 175 17.81 15.54 -13.45
C GLY A 175 19.15 16.16 -13.84
N HIS A 176 19.41 16.35 -15.13
CA HIS A 176 20.57 17.10 -15.63
C HIS A 176 20.33 18.64 -15.58
N THR A 177 19.10 19.07 -15.29
CA THR A 177 18.66 20.48 -15.40
C THR A 177 18.14 21.11 -14.10
N GLY A 178 17.79 20.32 -13.07
CA GLY A 178 17.06 20.83 -11.90
C GLY A 178 17.69 20.49 -10.55
N THR A 179 18.20 21.50 -9.84
CA THR A 179 18.38 21.43 -8.38
C THR A 179 17.08 21.90 -7.71
N GLU A 180 16.40 21.02 -6.97
CA GLU A 180 15.19 21.39 -6.23
C GLU A 180 15.50 22.43 -5.14
N PRO A 181 14.70 23.51 -5.02
CA PRO A 181 14.78 24.44 -3.89
C PRO A 181 14.52 23.72 -2.57
N ALA A 182 15.32 24.01 -1.53
CA ALA A 182 15.20 23.38 -0.20
C ALA A 182 13.79 23.44 0.40
N LYS A 183 12.99 24.48 0.11
CA LYS A 183 11.59 24.60 0.55
C LYS A 183 10.63 23.54 -0.01
N HIS A 184 11.01 22.88 -1.10
CA HIS A 184 10.24 21.76 -1.70
C HIS A 184 10.82 20.39 -1.32
N ARG A 185 11.97 20.39 -0.63
CA ARG A 185 12.58 19.20 -0.04
C ARG A 185 11.88 18.93 1.28
N TRP A 186 10.79 18.19 1.21
CA TRP A 186 10.28 17.53 2.39
C TRP A 186 11.29 16.43 2.75
N SER A 187 11.97 16.51 3.90
CA SER A 187 13.14 15.65 4.18
C SER A 187 12.82 14.14 4.26
N GLY A 188 11.54 13.77 4.40
CA GLY A 188 11.10 12.38 4.23
C GLY A 188 11.04 11.90 2.77
N ALA A 189 10.86 12.81 1.79
CA ALA A 189 10.74 12.47 0.36
C ALA A 189 12.09 12.19 -0.30
N ALA A 190 13.17 12.74 0.24
CA ALA A 190 14.51 12.54 -0.30
C ALA A 190 15.01 11.11 -0.05
N ALA A 191 14.74 10.56 1.13
CA ALA A 191 15.11 9.19 1.48
C ALA A 191 14.24 8.15 0.75
N ASP A 192 12.93 8.40 0.58
CA ASP A 192 12.01 7.42 0.01
C ASP A 192 12.09 7.26 -1.51
N VAL A 193 12.40 8.32 -2.28
CA VAL A 193 12.46 8.21 -3.75
C VAL A 193 13.81 7.66 -4.23
N GLY A 194 14.89 7.93 -3.49
CA GLY A 194 16.21 7.30 -3.69
C GLY A 194 16.29 5.87 -3.15
N GLY A 195 15.48 5.57 -2.12
CA GLY A 195 15.31 4.27 -1.49
C GLY A 195 14.09 3.49 -1.98
N ILE A 196 13.59 3.73 -3.21
CA ILE A 196 12.65 2.81 -3.88
C ILE A 196 13.45 1.55 -4.22
N ALA A 197 13.74 0.75 -3.19
CA ALA A 197 14.01 -0.65 -3.39
C ALA A 197 12.85 -1.20 -4.25
N PRO A 198 13.13 -2.03 -5.26
CA PRO A 198 12.06 -2.73 -5.95
C PRO A 198 11.17 -3.33 -4.87
N ALA A 199 9.85 -3.17 -5.00
CA ALA A 199 8.91 -3.82 -4.09
C ALA A 199 9.45 -5.24 -3.83
N VAL A 200 9.56 -5.63 -2.55
CA VAL A 200 9.89 -7.01 -2.14
C VAL A 200 9.31 -7.90 -3.21
N ARG A 201 10.20 -8.53 -4.00
CA ARG A 201 9.82 -9.30 -5.21
C ARG A 201 8.50 -9.96 -4.89
N PRO A 202 7.40 -9.68 -5.63
CA PRO A 202 6.10 -10.20 -5.26
C PRO A 202 6.30 -11.67 -4.96
N ALA A 203 6.00 -12.09 -3.72
CA ALA A 203 6.02 -13.50 -3.34
C ALA A 203 5.35 -14.20 -4.51
N ARG A 204 6.12 -15.05 -5.22
CA ARG A 204 5.80 -15.58 -6.56
C ARG A 204 4.28 -15.63 -6.68
N ARG A 205 3.70 -14.77 -7.54
CA ARG A 205 2.24 -14.74 -7.76
C ARG A 205 1.77 -16.19 -7.68
N PRO A 206 0.82 -16.58 -6.80
CA PRO A 206 0.27 -17.92 -6.88
C PRO A 206 -0.15 -18.04 -8.34
N ALA A 207 0.45 -19.02 -9.03
CA ALA A 207 0.32 -19.15 -10.47
C ALA A 207 -1.15 -19.39 -10.76
N TRP A 208 -1.91 -18.32 -10.96
CA TRP A 208 -3.14 -18.39 -11.71
C TRP A 208 -2.71 -18.93 -13.04
N VAL A 209 -3.28 -20.09 -13.36
CA VAL A 209 -2.88 -20.94 -14.48
C VAL A 209 -2.82 -20.09 -15.75
N ASP A 210 -1.63 -19.66 -16.12
CA ASP A 210 -1.31 -19.25 -17.46
C ASP A 210 -1.40 -20.53 -18.30
N ALA A 211 -2.58 -20.81 -18.83
CA ALA A 211 -2.72 -21.75 -19.91
C ALA A 211 -2.03 -21.11 -21.12
N ALA A 212 -0.73 -21.39 -21.28
CA ALA A 212 -0.04 -21.14 -22.53
C ALA A 212 -0.90 -21.72 -23.66
N LYS A 213 -1.08 -20.96 -24.74
CA LYS A 213 -1.99 -21.28 -25.86
C LYS A 213 -1.73 -22.68 -26.46
N ASP A 214 -0.53 -23.21 -26.21
CA ASP A 214 0.01 -24.44 -26.77
C ASP A 214 0.19 -25.56 -25.72
N ASP A 215 -0.30 -25.41 -24.49
CA ASP A 215 -0.20 -26.43 -23.43
C ASP A 215 -1.24 -27.56 -23.66
N PRO A 216 -0.83 -28.79 -24.05
CA PRO A 216 -1.78 -29.85 -24.39
C PRO A 216 -2.69 -30.31 -23.22
N HIS A 217 -2.37 -29.92 -21.98
CA HIS A 217 -3.11 -30.31 -20.77
C HIS A 217 -3.97 -29.18 -20.20
N TRP A 218 -4.15 -28.05 -20.92
CA TRP A 218 -4.98 -26.92 -20.47
C TRP A 218 -6.42 -27.35 -20.13
N ARG A 219 -6.96 -28.34 -20.85
CA ARG A 219 -8.29 -28.90 -20.63
C ARG A 219 -8.39 -29.61 -19.27
N GLU A 220 -7.38 -30.37 -18.88
CA GLU A 220 -7.37 -31.06 -17.58
C GLU A 220 -7.33 -30.08 -16.40
N LYS A 221 -6.72 -28.91 -16.58
CA LYS A 221 -6.69 -27.85 -15.56
C LYS A 221 -8.06 -27.18 -15.35
N ILE A 222 -8.88 -27.08 -16.41
CA ILE A 222 -10.23 -26.51 -16.34
C ILE A 222 -11.25 -27.54 -15.84
N TYR A 223 -11.13 -28.80 -16.28
CA TYR A 223 -12.12 -29.84 -16.02
C TYR A 223 -11.77 -30.77 -14.84
N GLY A 224 -10.49 -30.91 -14.47
CA GLY A 224 -10.01 -31.86 -13.46
C GLY A 224 -10.38 -33.32 -13.77
N PRO A 225 -9.92 -34.30 -12.98
CA PRO A 225 -10.37 -35.68 -13.11
C PRO A 225 -11.78 -35.80 -12.52
N GLY A 226 -12.78 -35.35 -13.29
CA GLY A 226 -14.21 -35.41 -12.99
C GLY A 226 -14.92 -34.05 -13.09
N PHE A 227 -16.13 -34.07 -13.65
CA PHE A 227 -16.95 -32.91 -14.07
C PHE A 227 -17.09 -31.78 -13.03
N PHE A 228 -16.97 -32.05 -11.73
CA PHE A 228 -17.14 -31.07 -10.64
C PHE A 228 -15.86 -30.70 -9.88
N ARG A 229 -14.70 -31.24 -10.25
CA ARG A 229 -13.45 -31.02 -9.50
C ARG A 229 -12.64 -29.81 -9.99
N GLY A 230 -12.80 -29.42 -11.25
CA GLY A 230 -12.16 -28.24 -11.84
C GLY A 230 -12.83 -26.90 -11.49
N ALA A 231 -12.18 -25.80 -11.87
CA ALA A 231 -12.66 -24.43 -11.60
C ALA A 231 -14.03 -24.14 -12.23
N LEU A 232 -14.31 -24.70 -13.40
CA LEU A 232 -15.60 -24.56 -14.08
C LEU A 232 -16.71 -25.35 -13.36
N GLY A 233 -16.41 -26.56 -12.91
CA GLY A 233 -17.35 -27.42 -12.17
C GLY A 233 -17.77 -26.78 -10.84
N ARG A 234 -16.84 -26.08 -10.19
CA ARG A 234 -17.15 -25.20 -9.06
C ARG A 234 -18.16 -24.15 -9.51
N SER A 235 -17.81 -23.28 -10.46
CA SER A 235 -18.70 -22.16 -10.85
C SER A 235 -20.11 -22.61 -11.23
N ILE A 236 -20.26 -23.79 -11.83
CA ILE A 236 -21.56 -24.41 -12.13
C ILE A 236 -22.33 -24.77 -10.84
N LEU A 237 -21.69 -25.35 -9.83
CA LEU A 237 -22.31 -25.66 -8.54
C LEU A 237 -22.74 -24.40 -7.79
N LEU A 238 -21.94 -23.33 -7.82
CA LEU A 238 -22.32 -22.04 -7.22
C LEU A 238 -23.53 -21.44 -7.96
N GLY A 239 -23.52 -21.48 -9.30
CA GLY A 239 -24.63 -21.02 -10.12
C GLY A 239 -25.92 -21.78 -9.84
N LEU A 240 -25.87 -23.11 -9.78
CA LEU A 240 -27.00 -23.96 -9.41
C LEU A 240 -27.52 -23.65 -8.00
N ALA A 241 -26.62 -23.49 -7.02
CA ALA A 241 -27.01 -23.15 -5.66
C ALA A 241 -27.75 -21.80 -5.60
N VAL A 242 -27.26 -20.77 -6.30
CA VAL A 242 -27.90 -19.44 -6.31
C VAL A 242 -29.23 -19.46 -7.08
N VAL A 243 -29.27 -20.05 -8.27
CA VAL A 243 -30.46 -20.08 -9.12
C VAL A 243 -31.60 -20.87 -8.46
N PHE A 244 -31.30 -21.93 -7.72
CA PHE A 244 -32.32 -22.75 -7.05
C PHE A 244 -32.65 -22.25 -5.64
N ALA A 245 -31.78 -21.47 -4.99
CA ALA A 245 -32.07 -20.85 -3.70
C ALA A 245 -33.07 -19.69 -3.79
N VAL A 246 -33.03 -18.91 -4.87
CA VAL A 246 -33.90 -17.73 -5.04
C VAL A 246 -35.40 -18.10 -5.09
N PRO A 247 -35.86 -19.07 -5.92
CA PRO A 247 -37.25 -19.53 -5.89
C PRO A 247 -37.66 -20.21 -4.58
N ALA A 248 -36.73 -20.88 -3.91
CA ALA A 248 -36.98 -21.56 -2.62
C ALA A 248 -37.20 -20.57 -1.47
N LEU A 249 -36.48 -19.44 -1.45
CA LEU A 249 -36.53 -18.45 -0.37
C LEU A 249 -37.54 -17.32 -0.64
N LEU A 250 -37.74 -16.92 -1.89
CA LEU A 250 -38.51 -15.72 -2.25
C LEU A 250 -39.76 -16.00 -3.09
N GLY A 251 -39.91 -17.20 -3.64
CA GLY A 251 -41.02 -17.51 -4.55
C GLY A 251 -42.30 -17.84 -3.81
N THR A 252 -42.99 -16.85 -3.20
CA THR A 252 -44.20 -16.99 -2.33
C THR A 252 -45.47 -17.51 -3.03
N GLU A 253 -45.44 -17.69 -4.35
CA GLU A 253 -46.56 -18.26 -5.14
C GLU A 253 -46.37 -19.74 -5.57
N ILE A 254 -45.19 -20.33 -5.34
CA ILE A 254 -44.89 -21.73 -5.71
C ILE A 254 -45.50 -22.72 -4.68
N ALA A 255 -46.14 -23.80 -5.16
CA ALA A 255 -46.69 -24.83 -4.27
C ALA A 255 -45.61 -25.46 -3.35
N PRO A 256 -45.99 -25.98 -2.16
CA PRO A 256 -45.02 -26.44 -1.15
C PRO A 256 -44.11 -27.59 -1.63
N GLY A 257 -44.64 -28.51 -2.43
CA GLY A 257 -43.90 -29.67 -2.95
C GLY A 257 -42.71 -29.26 -3.85
N PRO A 258 -42.94 -28.50 -4.94
CA PRO A 258 -41.86 -27.99 -5.79
C PRO A 258 -40.85 -27.12 -5.04
N ARG A 259 -41.26 -26.31 -4.07
CA ARG A 259 -40.33 -25.50 -3.25
C ARG A 259 -39.32 -26.35 -2.47
N LEU A 260 -39.79 -27.44 -1.87
CA LEU A 260 -38.92 -28.36 -1.13
C LEU A 260 -37.90 -29.04 -2.06
N PHE A 261 -38.29 -29.32 -3.31
CA PHE A 261 -37.37 -29.81 -4.33
C PHE A 261 -36.28 -28.79 -4.67
N PHE A 262 -36.63 -27.52 -4.91
CA PHE A 262 -35.66 -26.45 -5.15
C PHE A 262 -34.70 -26.26 -3.96
N ALA A 263 -35.22 -26.27 -2.73
CA ALA A 263 -34.41 -26.18 -1.52
C ALA A 263 -33.43 -27.35 -1.38
N ALA A 264 -33.88 -28.58 -1.64
CA ALA A 264 -33.02 -29.76 -1.56
C ALA A 264 -31.88 -29.72 -2.58
N VAL A 265 -32.15 -29.28 -3.82
CA VAL A 265 -31.13 -29.11 -4.87
C VAL A 265 -30.13 -28.02 -4.50
N ALA A 266 -30.60 -26.89 -3.97
CA ALA A 266 -29.72 -25.80 -3.54
C ALA A 266 -28.79 -26.25 -2.40
N VAL A 267 -29.30 -26.94 -1.39
CA VAL A 267 -28.50 -27.48 -0.27
C VAL A 267 -27.49 -28.51 -0.76
N ALA A 268 -27.88 -29.44 -1.64
CA ALA A 268 -26.97 -30.43 -2.20
C ALA A 268 -25.83 -29.79 -3.00
N ALA A 269 -26.14 -28.76 -3.81
CA ALA A 269 -25.15 -28.00 -4.56
C ALA A 269 -24.19 -27.23 -3.63
N TRP A 270 -24.70 -26.65 -2.54
CA TRP A 270 -23.91 -25.91 -1.55
C TRP A 270 -22.97 -26.83 -0.75
N VAL A 271 -23.44 -28.01 -0.34
CA VAL A 271 -22.62 -29.03 0.33
C VAL A 271 -21.55 -29.58 -0.63
N GLY A 272 -21.91 -29.82 -1.89
CA GLY A 272 -20.95 -30.22 -2.93
C GLY A 272 -19.85 -29.18 -3.14
N TRP A 273 -20.21 -27.90 -3.23
CA TRP A 273 -19.25 -26.80 -3.36
C TRP A 273 -18.32 -26.70 -2.13
N PHE A 274 -18.86 -26.82 -0.92
CA PHE A 274 -18.08 -26.70 0.31
C PHE A 274 -17.11 -27.88 0.52
N THR A 275 -17.52 -29.10 0.20
CA THR A 275 -16.65 -30.29 0.29
C THR A 275 -15.50 -30.24 -0.71
N VAL A 276 -15.73 -29.71 -1.92
CA VAL A 276 -14.68 -29.48 -2.94
C VAL A 276 -13.69 -28.39 -2.49
N LEU A 277 -14.16 -27.33 -1.85
CA LEU A 277 -13.31 -26.26 -1.30
C LEU A 277 -12.43 -26.74 -0.14
N ARG A 278 -12.98 -27.55 0.77
CA ARG A 278 -12.28 -27.97 1.99
C ARG A 278 -11.09 -28.90 1.68
N ARG A 279 -11.18 -29.74 0.64
CA ARG A 279 -10.08 -30.62 0.19
C ARG A 279 -8.87 -29.87 -0.38
N HIS A 280 -9.03 -28.63 -0.85
CA HIS A 280 -7.90 -27.84 -1.39
C HIS A 280 -7.13 -27.04 -0.33
N ARG A 281 -7.63 -26.94 0.91
CA ARG A 281 -6.94 -26.27 2.01
C ARG A 281 -5.98 -27.17 2.81
N ASN A 282 -6.09 -28.50 2.67
CA ASN A 282 -5.12 -29.46 3.18
C ASN A 282 -4.63 -30.34 2.03
N PRO A 283 -3.58 -29.95 1.31
CA PRO A 283 -2.79 -30.93 0.57
C PRO A 283 -1.96 -31.74 1.58
N GLU A 284 -2.07 -33.07 1.55
CA GLU A 284 -0.97 -33.93 2.00
C GLU A 284 0.24 -33.74 1.08
#